data_AF-A0A3P6RFI5-F1
#
_entry.id   AF-A0A3P6RFI5-F1
#
_cell.length_a   1.000
_cell.length_b   1.000
_cell.length_c   1.000
_cell.angle_alpha   90.00
_cell.angle_beta   90.00
_cell.angle_gamma   90.00
#
_symmetry.space_group_name_H-M   'P 1'
#
loop_
_entity.id
_entity.type
_entity.pdbx_description
1 polymer ?
#
loop_
_entity_poly.entity_id
_entity_poly.type
_entity_poly.pdbx_seq_one_letter_code
_entity_poly.pdbx_strand_id
1 'polypeptide(L)'
;MAQVNDRVLVNGHAAVVRYVGSVVDHPGVWVGVEWDDPNRGKHDGMVNGVRYFTTSTPKGGSLVKIQNVCTGVDILTAIQKRYADDVDENVFVVSSKPVELVGMQSTSLKQSNVHRLSHIVLESCGVAKPPPQTCAPFKRCVSLNLFNNLLQRWDDIHEILKYFPVLRELVLRKNRMELAKEGPAWADVDHLQDLVISDCGLTADSVSNILLYLPSLRSIFAVSNKFANFRVPNLAGNLTTLDLGSNPIRCFSNISGNLNRLEKLSVADCGIQTISIGEGQFPNLSTLNIKDNPIS
;
A
#
# COMPACT_ATOMS: atom_id res chain seq x y z
N MET A 1 21.54 -1.76 -2.20
CA MET A 1 21.72 -2.95 -1.34
C MET A 1 20.66 -2.90 -0.26
N ALA A 2 20.17 -4.04 0.21
CA ALA A 2 19.18 -4.10 1.28
C ALA A 2 19.74 -3.58 2.61
N GLN A 3 18.94 -2.84 3.36
CA GLN A 3 19.25 -2.28 4.66
C GLN A 3 18.27 -2.80 5.73
N VAL A 4 18.65 -2.68 7.00
CA VAL A 4 17.76 -3.06 8.11
C VAL A 4 16.49 -2.21 8.07
N ASN A 5 15.35 -2.88 8.26
CA ASN A 5 13.98 -2.38 8.11
C ASN A 5 13.51 -2.16 6.66
N ASP A 6 14.28 -2.54 5.64
CA ASP A 6 13.75 -2.59 4.28
C ASP A 6 12.71 -3.70 4.13
N ARG A 7 11.68 -3.41 3.32
CA ARG A 7 10.78 -4.41 2.75
C ARG A 7 11.46 -5.10 1.58
N VAL A 8 11.47 -6.42 1.59
CA VAL A 8 12.12 -7.23 0.55
C VAL A 8 11.26 -8.41 0.13
N LEU A 9 11.50 -8.90 -1.08
CA LEU A 9 11.02 -10.19 -1.54
C LEU A 9 12.16 -11.20 -1.47
N VAL A 10 11.88 -12.37 -0.92
CA VAL A 10 12.77 -13.53 -0.97
C VAL A 10 11.95 -14.70 -1.52
N ASN A 11 12.35 -15.20 -2.69
CA ASN A 11 11.62 -16.24 -3.43
C ASN A 11 10.12 -15.92 -3.62
N GLY A 12 9.78 -14.66 -3.91
CA GLY A 12 8.39 -14.21 -4.13
C GLY A 12 7.58 -13.94 -2.86
N HIS A 13 8.17 -14.10 -1.67
CA HIS A 13 7.50 -13.84 -0.39
C HIS A 13 8.06 -12.59 0.28
N ALA A 14 7.15 -11.77 0.80
CA ALA A 14 7.51 -10.52 1.45
C ALA A 14 8.05 -10.75 2.88
N ALA A 15 9.07 -9.97 3.23
CA ALA A 15 9.70 -9.98 4.53
C ALA A 15 10.25 -8.59 4.88
N VAL A 16 10.65 -8.42 6.14
CA VAL A 16 11.36 -7.25 6.63
C VAL A 16 12.79 -7.65 6.96
N VAL A 17 13.77 -6.87 6.52
CA VAL A 17 15.17 -7.08 6.89
C VAL A 17 15.39 -6.72 8.36
N ARG A 18 15.96 -7.64 9.13
CA ARG A 18 16.32 -7.46 10.55
C ARG A 18 17.82 -7.49 10.81
N TYR A 19 18.61 -8.04 9.89
CA TYR A 19 20.05 -8.14 10.00
C TYR A 19 20.70 -8.13 8.62
N VAL A 20 21.86 -7.49 8.48
CA VAL A 20 22.72 -7.59 7.29
C VAL A 20 24.15 -7.73 7.77
N GLY A 21 24.82 -8.82 7.44
CA GLY A 21 26.20 -9.05 7.88
C GLY A 21 26.68 -10.49 7.74
N SER A 22 27.82 -10.78 8.36
CA SER A 22 28.44 -12.11 8.35
C SER A 22 27.76 -13.05 9.34
N VAL A 23 27.65 -14.33 8.99
CA VAL A 23 27.13 -15.38 9.87
C VAL A 23 28.26 -16.35 10.19
N VAL A 24 28.39 -16.73 11.46
CA VAL A 24 29.40 -17.69 11.92
C VAL A 24 29.32 -18.97 11.09
N ASP A 25 30.50 -19.47 10.68
CA ASP A 25 30.68 -20.64 9.82
C ASP A 25 30.03 -20.58 8.42
N HIS A 26 29.56 -19.39 8.00
CA HIS A 26 28.93 -19.20 6.70
C HIS A 26 29.56 -18.03 5.94
N PRO A 27 30.28 -18.28 4.83
CA PRO A 27 30.96 -17.21 4.09
C PRO A 27 29.98 -16.28 3.37
N GLY A 28 30.43 -15.04 3.14
CA GLY A 28 29.69 -14.00 2.42
C GLY A 28 28.73 -13.20 3.30
N VAL A 29 27.94 -12.34 2.66
CA VAL A 29 26.96 -11.49 3.34
C VAL A 29 25.60 -12.18 3.38
N TRP A 30 25.04 -12.23 4.58
CA TRP A 30 23.73 -12.78 4.87
C TRP A 30 22.77 -11.69 5.32
N VAL A 31 21.50 -11.97 5.11
CA VAL A 31 20.39 -11.12 5.48
C VAL A 31 19.48 -11.92 6.40
N GLY A 32 19.32 -11.43 7.63
CA GLY A 32 18.27 -11.91 8.52
C GLY A 32 16.97 -11.24 8.13
N VAL A 33 15.95 -12.02 7.82
CA VAL A 33 14.62 -11.54 7.45
C VAL A 33 13.59 -12.06 8.44
N GLU A 34 12.62 -11.23 8.77
CA GLU A 34 11.38 -11.62 9.45
C GLU A 34 10.26 -11.67 8.42
N TRP A 35 9.65 -12.84 8.25
CA TRP A 35 8.65 -13.07 7.22
C TRP A 35 7.32 -12.40 7.53
N ASP A 36 6.58 -12.07 6.48
CA ASP A 36 5.22 -11.60 6.67
C ASP A 36 4.28 -12.71 7.16
N ASP A 37 4.43 -13.89 6.57
CA ASP A 37 3.84 -15.13 7.04
C ASP A 37 4.82 -15.83 8.00
N PRO A 38 4.53 -15.88 9.31
CA PRO A 38 5.46 -16.45 10.29
C PRO A 38 5.71 -17.96 10.08
N ASN A 39 4.86 -18.67 9.34
CA ASN A 39 5.05 -20.09 9.06
C ASN A 39 6.23 -20.37 8.10
N ARG A 40 6.78 -19.33 7.46
CA ARG A 40 7.91 -19.45 6.54
C ARG A 40 9.28 -19.41 7.23
N GLY A 41 9.33 -18.90 8.44
CA GLY A 41 10.60 -18.81 9.13
C GLY A 41 11.01 -20.14 9.75
N LYS A 42 12.25 -20.16 10.23
CA LYS A 42 12.95 -21.33 10.74
C LYS A 42 13.39 -21.14 12.18
N HIS A 43 13.67 -19.90 12.57
CA HIS A 43 14.23 -19.53 13.86
C HIS A 43 13.76 -18.12 14.25
N ASP A 44 14.04 -17.71 15.48
CA ASP A 44 13.72 -16.38 16.01
C ASP A 44 14.85 -15.35 15.78
N GLY A 45 15.90 -15.75 15.05
CA GLY A 45 17.09 -14.96 14.79
C GLY A 45 18.31 -15.39 15.63
N MET A 46 18.18 -16.41 16.47
CA MET A 46 19.31 -17.17 17.02
C MET A 46 19.63 -18.38 16.15
N VAL A 47 20.91 -18.56 15.79
CA VAL A 47 21.41 -19.74 15.06
C VAL A 47 22.71 -20.20 15.71
N ASN A 48 22.77 -21.49 16.07
CA ASN A 48 23.93 -22.12 16.74
C ASN A 48 24.42 -21.34 17.98
N GLY A 49 23.48 -20.84 18.81
CA GLY A 49 23.79 -20.09 20.03
C GLY A 49 24.16 -18.62 19.82
N VAL A 50 24.29 -18.15 18.57
CA VAL A 50 24.58 -16.74 18.25
C VAL A 50 23.29 -16.00 17.89
N ARG A 51 23.07 -14.85 18.52
CA ARG A 51 21.92 -13.96 18.28
C ARG A 51 22.28 -12.92 17.23
N TYR A 52 21.63 -13.00 16.06
CA TYR A 52 21.80 -12.01 14.98
C TYR A 52 20.69 -10.96 14.97
N PHE A 53 19.46 -11.39 15.26
CA PHE A 53 18.27 -10.54 15.35
C PHE A 53 17.19 -11.20 16.21
N THR A 54 16.08 -10.51 16.40
CA THR A 54 14.88 -11.01 17.07
C THR A 54 13.67 -10.88 16.15
N THR A 55 12.68 -11.74 16.36
CA THR A 55 11.40 -11.72 15.63
C THR A 55 10.23 -11.73 16.60
N SER A 56 9.07 -11.30 16.10
CA SER A 56 7.80 -11.30 16.84
C SER A 56 7.28 -12.70 17.19
N THR A 57 7.69 -13.72 16.45
CA THR A 57 7.31 -15.12 16.69
C THR A 57 8.55 -16.03 16.77
N PRO A 58 8.52 -17.16 17.51
CA PRO A 58 9.70 -18.03 17.72
C PRO A 58 10.29 -18.65 16.44
N LYS A 59 9.52 -18.69 15.36
CA LYS A 59 9.94 -19.21 14.05
C LYS A 59 9.66 -18.22 12.93
N GLY A 60 9.56 -16.93 13.22
CA GLY A 60 9.24 -15.92 12.20
C GLY A 60 10.41 -15.53 11.30
N GLY A 61 11.64 -15.91 11.66
CA GLY A 61 12.87 -15.42 11.04
C GLY A 61 13.60 -16.44 10.17
N SER A 62 14.43 -15.95 9.25
CA SER A 62 15.37 -16.77 8.48
C SER A 62 16.64 -15.99 8.16
N LEU A 63 17.79 -16.66 8.11
CA LEU A 63 19.00 -16.15 7.47
C LEU A 63 19.03 -16.62 6.01
N VAL A 64 19.18 -15.68 5.08
CA VAL A 64 19.28 -15.94 3.64
C VAL A 64 20.49 -15.23 3.04
N LYS A 65 21.04 -15.75 1.95
CA LYS A 65 22.14 -15.08 1.24
C LYS A 65 21.63 -13.79 0.60
N ILE A 66 22.43 -12.72 0.63
CA ILE A 66 22.03 -11.41 0.09
C ILE A 66 21.60 -11.46 -1.39
N GLN A 67 22.17 -12.37 -2.18
CA GLN A 67 21.82 -12.58 -3.58
C GLN A 67 20.39 -13.08 -3.82
N ASN A 68 19.74 -13.65 -2.79
CA ASN A 68 18.36 -14.13 -2.87
C ASN A 68 17.35 -13.06 -2.40
N VAL A 69 17.84 -11.87 -2.04
CA VAL A 69 17.02 -10.77 -1.53
C VAL A 69 16.78 -9.76 -2.64
N CYS A 70 15.51 -9.54 -2.98
CA CYS A 70 15.06 -8.53 -3.92
C CYS A 70 14.51 -7.32 -3.15
N THR A 71 15.10 -6.14 -3.35
CA THR A 71 14.67 -4.88 -2.72
C THR A 71 13.51 -4.20 -3.46
N GLY A 72 12.90 -4.89 -4.42
CA GLY A 72 11.87 -4.34 -5.28
C GLY A 72 12.38 -3.40 -6.37
N VAL A 73 11.43 -2.82 -7.09
CA VAL A 73 11.64 -1.90 -8.22
C VAL A 73 10.86 -0.61 -8.02
N ASP A 74 11.20 0.43 -8.79
CA ASP A 74 10.38 1.63 -8.88
C ASP A 74 9.09 1.39 -9.70
N ILE A 75 8.12 2.30 -9.53
CA ILE A 75 6.83 2.23 -10.23
C ILE A 75 6.98 2.19 -11.75
N LEU A 76 7.88 2.99 -12.35
CA LEU A 76 8.00 3.05 -13.81
C LEU A 76 8.51 1.72 -14.36
N THR A 77 9.53 1.14 -13.73
CA THR A 77 10.06 -0.19 -14.06
C THR A 77 8.96 -1.26 -13.96
N ALA A 78 8.13 -1.23 -12.90
CA ALA A 78 7.01 -2.16 -12.75
C ALA A 78 5.94 -1.98 -13.84
N ILE A 79 5.61 -0.73 -14.20
CA ILE A 79 4.66 -0.43 -15.28
C ILE A 79 5.20 -0.94 -16.62
N GLN A 80 6.46 -0.67 -16.94
CA GLN A 80 7.08 -1.12 -18.18
C GLN A 80 7.05 -2.64 -18.27
N LYS A 81 7.48 -3.34 -17.21
CA LYS A 81 7.44 -4.79 -17.15
C LYS A 81 6.02 -5.36 -17.34
N ARG A 82 5.00 -4.66 -16.82
CA ARG A 82 3.61 -5.15 -16.84
C ARG A 82 2.86 -4.85 -18.14
N TYR A 83 3.14 -3.71 -18.77
CA TYR A 83 2.34 -3.17 -19.88
C TYR A 83 3.12 -2.96 -21.18
N ALA A 84 4.45 -2.90 -21.15
CA ALA A 84 5.28 -2.72 -22.34
C ALA A 84 5.81 -4.05 -22.91
N ASP A 85 5.89 -5.10 -22.09
CA ASP A 85 6.39 -6.42 -22.49
C ASP A 85 5.28 -7.34 -23.07
N ASP A 86 4.00 -7.03 -22.81
CA ASP A 86 2.82 -7.80 -23.26
C ASP A 86 2.31 -7.43 -24.68
N VAL A 87 3.02 -6.56 -25.41
CA VAL A 87 2.69 -6.28 -26.82
C VAL A 87 3.37 -7.34 -27.66
N ASP A 88 2.65 -8.42 -27.93
CA ASP A 88 3.00 -9.46 -28.89
C ASP A 88 3.52 -8.79 -30.19
N GLU A 89 4.76 -9.08 -30.58
CA GLU A 89 5.35 -8.61 -31.85
C GLU A 89 4.60 -9.17 -33.08
N ASN A 90 3.56 -10.00 -32.89
CA ASN A 90 2.84 -10.71 -33.93
C ASN A 90 1.43 -10.16 -34.28
N VAL A 91 1.01 -9.01 -33.76
CA VAL A 91 -0.27 -8.39 -34.17
C VAL A 91 -0.03 -7.06 -34.90
N PHE A 92 0.53 -7.16 -36.10
CA PHE A 92 0.35 -6.18 -37.17
C PHE A 92 -0.19 -6.91 -38.40
N VAL A 93 -1.51 -7.06 -38.48
CA VAL A 93 -2.19 -7.28 -39.76
C VAL A 93 -2.94 -6.00 -40.11
N VAL A 94 -2.22 -5.06 -40.72
CA VAL A 94 -2.79 -4.15 -41.73
C VAL A 94 -1.71 -3.97 -42.81
N SER A 95 -2.18 -4.04 -44.05
CA SER A 95 -1.45 -4.11 -45.31
C SER A 95 -0.23 -3.20 -45.47
N SER A 96 0.72 -3.76 -46.21
CA SER A 96 1.78 -3.11 -47.03
C SER A 96 3.14 -2.78 -46.36
N LYS A 97 4.10 -3.64 -46.71
CA LYS A 97 5.57 -3.55 -46.67
C LYS A 97 6.25 -3.62 -45.28
N PRO A 98 7.07 -4.66 -45.03
CA PRO A 98 7.91 -4.70 -43.84
C PRO A 98 9.06 -3.69 -44.01
N VAL A 99 9.21 -2.78 -43.05
CA VAL A 99 10.39 -1.94 -42.89
C VAL A 99 11.06 -2.39 -41.60
N GLU A 100 12.28 -2.95 -41.71
CA GLU A 100 13.14 -3.23 -40.56
C GLU A 100 13.59 -1.90 -39.94
N LEU A 101 12.96 -1.51 -38.84
CA LEU A 101 13.37 -0.36 -38.01
C LEU A 101 13.90 -0.89 -36.68
N VAL A 102 15.18 -1.24 -36.69
CA VAL A 102 15.88 -1.82 -35.54
C VAL A 102 16.18 -0.73 -34.48
N GLY A 103 15.71 -0.96 -33.25
CA GLY A 103 16.41 -0.58 -32.01
C GLY A 103 15.99 0.71 -31.29
N MET A 104 15.65 1.80 -31.97
CA MET A 104 15.45 3.11 -31.28
C MET A 104 14.01 3.62 -31.23
N GLN A 105 13.11 3.15 -32.11
CA GLN A 105 11.71 3.61 -32.10
C GLN A 105 10.81 2.76 -31.20
N SER A 106 11.12 1.47 -31.03
CA SER A 106 10.29 0.54 -30.25
C SER A 106 10.29 0.87 -28.75
N THR A 107 11.41 1.32 -28.19
CA THR A 107 11.52 1.75 -26.79
C THR A 107 10.76 3.07 -26.54
N SER A 108 10.88 4.06 -27.43
CA SER A 108 10.14 5.33 -27.34
C SER A 108 8.62 5.15 -27.51
N LEU A 109 8.18 4.28 -28.44
CA LEU A 109 6.76 3.95 -28.64
C LEU A 109 6.19 3.21 -27.44
N LYS A 110 6.91 2.20 -26.90
CA LYS A 110 6.52 1.47 -25.69
C LYS A 110 6.42 2.38 -24.47
N GLN A 111 7.37 3.30 -24.29
CA GLN A 111 7.38 4.28 -23.20
C GLN A 111 6.28 5.35 -23.37
N SER A 112 5.95 5.75 -24.60
CA SER A 112 4.85 6.68 -24.87
C SER A 112 3.47 6.09 -24.56
N ASN A 113 3.29 4.77 -24.70
CA ASN A 113 2.01 4.11 -24.48
C ASN A 113 1.65 4.04 -22.99
N VAL A 114 2.63 3.77 -22.12
CA VAL A 114 2.35 3.61 -20.68
C VAL A 114 1.87 4.90 -20.01
N HIS A 115 2.30 6.07 -20.49
CA HIS A 115 1.81 7.36 -19.99
C HIS A 115 0.38 7.71 -20.46
N ARG A 116 -0.19 6.92 -21.38
CA ARG A 116 -1.58 7.07 -21.83
C ARG A 116 -2.58 6.29 -20.96
N LEU A 117 -2.09 5.38 -20.13
CA LEU A 117 -2.92 4.53 -19.28
C LEU A 117 -3.72 5.38 -18.28
N SER A 118 -5.03 5.10 -18.19
CA SER A 118 -5.92 5.73 -17.20
C SER A 118 -6.05 4.92 -15.92
N HIS A 119 -5.87 3.61 -15.99
CA HIS A 119 -5.92 2.70 -14.85
C HIS A 119 -4.66 1.84 -14.88
N ILE A 120 -3.89 1.87 -13.80
CA ILE A 120 -2.64 1.12 -13.67
C ILE A 120 -2.78 0.19 -12.49
N VAL A 121 -2.70 -1.11 -12.76
CA VAL A 121 -2.69 -2.18 -11.75
C VAL A 121 -1.31 -2.81 -11.71
N LEU A 122 -0.67 -2.74 -10.55
CA LEU A 122 0.67 -3.26 -10.24
C LEU A 122 0.60 -4.19 -9.02
N GLU A 123 -0.43 -5.01 -8.95
CA GLU A 123 -0.59 -5.99 -7.87
C GLU A 123 0.60 -6.95 -7.81
N SER A 124 1.18 -7.12 -6.62
CA SER A 124 2.27 -8.06 -6.35
C SER A 124 3.49 -7.91 -7.28
N CYS A 125 3.76 -6.70 -7.76
CA CYS A 125 4.85 -6.43 -8.70
C CYS A 125 6.20 -6.12 -8.02
N GLY A 126 6.24 -6.12 -6.68
CA GLY A 126 7.45 -5.79 -5.92
C GLY A 126 7.81 -4.31 -6.01
N VAL A 127 6.84 -3.42 -6.19
CA VAL A 127 7.04 -1.98 -6.15
C VAL A 127 7.51 -1.57 -4.76
N ALA A 128 8.66 -0.92 -4.67
CA ALA A 128 9.23 -0.47 -3.40
C ALA A 128 9.52 1.03 -3.37
N LYS A 129 9.47 1.71 -4.53
CA LYS A 129 9.97 3.08 -4.68
C LYS A 129 9.11 3.92 -5.62
N PRO A 130 9.12 5.26 -5.44
CA PRO A 130 8.55 6.20 -6.41
C PRO A 130 9.21 6.08 -7.80
N PRO A 131 8.58 6.63 -8.85
CA PRO A 131 9.21 6.74 -10.17
C PRO A 131 10.55 7.48 -10.10
N PRO A 132 11.52 7.16 -10.98
CA PRO A 132 12.77 7.91 -11.07
C PRO A 132 12.53 9.39 -11.41
N GLN A 133 13.41 10.28 -10.98
CA GLN A 133 13.31 11.73 -11.24
C GLN A 133 13.23 12.11 -12.72
N THR A 134 13.72 11.25 -13.61
CA THR A 134 13.65 11.41 -15.07
C THR A 134 12.31 11.00 -15.67
N CYS A 135 11.40 10.43 -14.87
CA CYS A 135 10.10 9.94 -15.33
C CYS A 135 9.17 11.11 -15.68
N ALA A 136 8.53 11.04 -16.85
CA ALA A 136 7.46 11.97 -17.18
C ALA A 136 6.21 11.72 -16.29
N PRO A 137 5.44 12.76 -15.94
CA PRO A 137 4.20 12.57 -15.17
C PRO A 137 3.13 11.76 -15.94
N PHE A 138 2.40 10.91 -15.21
CA PHE A 138 1.27 10.12 -15.70
C PHE A 138 -0.02 10.96 -15.74
N LYS A 139 -0.09 11.91 -16.66
CA LYS A 139 -1.16 12.93 -16.75
C LYS A 139 -2.57 12.41 -17.07
N ARG A 140 -2.74 11.10 -17.31
CA ARG A 140 -4.03 10.48 -17.64
C ARG A 140 -4.48 9.44 -16.61
N CYS A 141 -3.60 9.03 -15.71
CA CYS A 141 -3.87 7.96 -14.77
C CYS A 141 -4.77 8.47 -13.64
N VAL A 142 -5.98 7.93 -13.56
CA VAL A 142 -7.00 8.28 -12.57
C VAL A 142 -7.11 7.25 -11.44
N SER A 143 -6.61 6.03 -11.65
CA SER A 143 -6.58 4.97 -10.63
C SER A 143 -5.26 4.21 -10.68
N LEU A 144 -4.63 4.06 -9.51
CA LEU A 144 -3.35 3.38 -9.33
C LEU A 144 -3.51 2.34 -8.22
N ASN A 145 -3.41 1.08 -8.62
CA ASN A 145 -3.49 -0.06 -7.71
C ASN A 145 -2.10 -0.65 -7.46
N LEU A 146 -1.64 -0.50 -6.21
CA LEU A 146 -0.36 -0.98 -5.69
C LEU A 146 -0.57 -2.07 -4.63
N PHE A 147 -1.64 -2.85 -4.72
CA PHE A 147 -1.95 -3.93 -3.78
C PHE A 147 -0.77 -4.90 -3.61
N ASN A 148 -0.48 -5.25 -2.35
CA ASN A 148 0.50 -6.27 -1.97
C ASN A 148 1.91 -6.02 -2.55
N ASN A 149 2.47 -4.84 -2.30
CA ASN A 149 3.82 -4.46 -2.72
C ASN A 149 4.75 -4.24 -1.51
N LEU A 150 5.90 -3.60 -1.74
CA LEU A 150 6.95 -3.36 -0.76
C LEU A 150 7.04 -1.89 -0.32
N LEU A 151 6.08 -1.04 -0.72
CA LEU A 151 6.03 0.35 -0.26
C LEU A 151 5.77 0.36 1.25
N GLN A 152 6.52 1.19 1.97
CA GLN A 152 6.36 1.33 3.42
C GLN A 152 6.32 2.78 3.89
N ARG A 153 6.94 3.73 3.18
CA ARG A 153 7.07 5.11 3.65
C ARG A 153 5.95 6.00 3.11
N TRP A 154 5.42 6.89 3.95
CA TRP A 154 4.43 7.89 3.49
C TRP A 154 5.06 8.97 2.62
N ASP A 155 6.35 9.28 2.82
CA ASP A 155 7.10 10.20 1.95
C ASP A 155 7.16 9.68 0.51
N ASP A 156 7.36 8.36 0.34
CA ASP A 156 7.36 7.74 -0.98
C ASP A 156 5.97 7.85 -1.63
N ILE A 157 4.90 7.66 -0.86
CA ILE A 157 3.52 7.86 -1.35
C ILE A 157 3.30 9.31 -1.78
N HIS A 158 3.76 10.27 -0.99
CA HIS A 158 3.68 11.68 -1.33
C HIS A 158 4.42 11.98 -2.64
N GLU A 159 5.63 11.47 -2.81
CA GLU A 159 6.40 11.59 -4.05
C GLU A 159 5.68 10.95 -5.24
N ILE A 160 5.13 9.74 -5.07
CA ILE A 160 4.34 9.06 -6.10
C ILE A 160 3.20 9.96 -6.56
N LEU A 161 2.40 10.52 -5.66
CA LEU A 161 1.24 11.35 -6.01
C LEU A 161 1.62 12.56 -6.89
N LYS A 162 2.84 13.12 -6.74
CA LYS A 162 3.32 14.22 -7.59
C LYS A 162 3.51 13.82 -9.06
N TYR A 163 3.81 12.54 -9.33
CA TYR A 163 3.90 12.03 -10.71
C TYR A 163 2.54 11.71 -11.33
N PHE A 164 1.45 11.68 -10.54
CA PHE A 164 0.12 11.29 -10.98
C PHE A 164 -0.90 12.42 -10.73
N PRO A 165 -0.79 13.57 -11.41
CA PRO A 165 -1.47 14.82 -11.04
C PRO A 165 -3.01 14.80 -11.20
N VAL A 166 -3.58 13.74 -11.78
CA VAL A 166 -5.03 13.57 -11.95
C VAL A 166 -5.56 12.31 -11.26
N LEU A 167 -4.74 11.70 -10.39
CA LEU A 167 -5.11 10.49 -9.67
C LEU A 167 -6.28 10.74 -8.73
N ARG A 168 -7.31 9.92 -8.82
CA ARG A 168 -8.46 10.00 -7.92
C ARG A 168 -8.48 8.86 -6.93
N GLU A 169 -8.04 7.69 -7.34
CA GLU A 169 -8.02 6.48 -6.52
C GLU A 169 -6.61 5.92 -6.37
N LEU A 170 -6.22 5.66 -5.13
CA LEU A 170 -4.98 4.98 -4.78
C LEU A 170 -5.27 3.77 -3.89
N VAL A 171 -4.82 2.59 -4.33
CA VAL A 171 -4.94 1.35 -3.56
C VAL A 171 -3.57 0.92 -3.04
N LEU A 172 -3.41 0.94 -1.72
CA LEU A 172 -2.21 0.52 -0.98
C LEU A 172 -2.45 -0.74 -0.14
N ARG A 173 -3.62 -1.38 -0.25
CA ARG A 173 -3.98 -2.54 0.55
C ARG A 173 -2.87 -3.61 0.58
N LYS A 174 -2.63 -4.22 1.74
CA LYS A 174 -1.57 -5.22 1.97
C LYS A 174 -0.13 -4.73 1.80
N ASN A 175 0.12 -3.42 1.81
CA ASN A 175 1.47 -2.90 2.01
C ASN A 175 1.71 -2.70 3.51
N ARG A 176 2.82 -3.20 4.06
CA ARG A 176 3.18 -2.95 5.47
C ARG A 176 3.74 -1.54 5.60
N MET A 177 2.84 -0.60 5.89
CA MET A 177 3.16 0.82 5.97
C MET A 177 3.77 1.19 7.32
N GLU A 178 4.65 2.18 7.34
CA GLU A 178 5.08 2.84 8.57
C GLU A 178 3.91 3.61 9.19
N LEU A 179 3.98 3.84 10.51
CA LEU A 179 2.98 4.65 11.20
C LEU A 179 3.17 6.11 10.81
N ALA A 180 2.11 6.72 10.27
CA ALA A 180 2.07 8.13 9.97
C ALA A 180 2.12 8.94 11.28
N LYS A 181 3.09 9.85 11.33
CA LYS A 181 3.28 10.78 12.45
C LYS A 181 2.41 12.03 12.27
N GLU A 182 2.44 12.94 13.22
CA GLU A 182 1.83 14.25 13.02
C GLU A 182 2.65 15.06 12.00
N GLY A 183 1.96 15.82 11.15
CA GLY A 183 2.61 16.60 10.10
C GLY A 183 1.61 17.49 9.35
N PRO A 184 2.12 18.38 8.48
CA PRO A 184 1.28 19.31 7.73
C PRO A 184 0.51 18.61 6.61
N ALA A 185 -0.53 19.27 6.12
CA ALA A 185 -1.21 18.88 4.90
C ALA A 185 -0.26 18.91 3.69
N TRP A 186 -0.43 17.95 2.78
CA TRP A 186 0.27 17.89 1.50
C TRP A 186 -0.38 18.86 0.51
N ALA A 187 -0.04 20.15 0.65
CA ALA A 187 -0.64 21.23 -0.13
C ALA A 187 -0.45 21.10 -1.66
N ASP A 188 0.55 20.34 -2.09
CA ASP A 188 0.84 20.02 -3.49
C ASP A 188 0.07 18.80 -4.03
N VAL A 189 -0.79 18.18 -3.19
CA VAL A 189 -1.62 17.02 -3.54
C VAL A 189 -3.05 17.25 -3.06
N ASP A 190 -3.90 17.75 -3.96
CA ASP A 190 -5.32 18.04 -3.70
C ASP A 190 -6.30 17.21 -4.55
N HIS A 191 -5.78 16.38 -5.46
CA HIS A 191 -6.53 15.66 -6.48
C HIS A 191 -7.04 14.28 -6.02
N LEU A 192 -6.38 13.66 -5.03
CA LEU A 192 -6.74 12.33 -4.54
C LEU A 192 -8.07 12.35 -3.78
N GLN A 193 -8.99 11.45 -4.14
CA GLN A 193 -10.35 11.39 -3.59
C GLN A 193 -10.57 10.13 -2.76
N ASP A 194 -10.05 8.99 -3.24
CA ASP A 194 -10.29 7.68 -2.67
C ASP A 194 -8.96 7.01 -2.30
N LEU A 195 -8.83 6.63 -1.03
CA LEU A 195 -7.64 5.96 -0.51
C LEU A 195 -8.01 4.62 0.14
N VAL A 196 -7.44 3.54 -0.38
CA VAL A 196 -7.62 2.19 0.15
C VAL A 196 -6.35 1.73 0.86
N ILE A 197 -6.41 1.67 2.19
CA ILE A 197 -5.30 1.34 3.11
C ILE A 197 -5.67 0.17 4.03
N SER A 198 -6.43 -0.78 3.49
CA SER A 198 -6.84 -1.98 4.20
C SER A 198 -5.67 -2.93 4.45
N ASP A 199 -5.61 -3.56 5.61
CA ASP A 199 -4.58 -4.54 5.97
C ASP A 199 -3.15 -3.98 5.76
N CYS A 200 -2.90 -2.76 6.25
CA CYS A 200 -1.62 -2.08 6.09
C CYS A 200 -0.79 -2.02 7.38
N GLY A 201 -1.31 -2.58 8.48
CA GLY A 201 -0.64 -2.55 9.79
C GLY A 201 -0.69 -1.19 10.49
N LEU A 202 -1.67 -0.35 10.13
CA LEU A 202 -1.80 1.01 10.65
C LEU A 202 -2.54 1.04 11.99
N THR A 203 -2.35 2.11 12.76
CA THR A 203 -3.15 2.43 13.95
C THR A 203 -4.23 3.47 13.62
N ALA A 204 -5.22 3.64 14.50
CA ALA A 204 -6.27 4.63 14.32
C ALA A 204 -5.70 6.07 14.25
N ASP A 205 -4.72 6.37 15.11
CA ASP A 205 -4.02 7.67 15.11
C ASP A 205 -3.25 7.89 13.79
N SER A 206 -2.59 6.84 13.28
CA SER A 206 -1.91 6.92 11.99
C SER A 206 -2.89 7.24 10.86
N VAL A 207 -4.07 6.61 10.82
CA VAL A 207 -5.09 6.92 9.80
C VAL A 207 -5.66 8.33 9.98
N SER A 208 -5.80 8.78 11.22
CA SER A 208 -6.20 10.16 11.53
C SER A 208 -5.17 11.16 11.00
N ASN A 209 -3.87 10.90 11.16
CA ASN A 209 -2.80 11.71 10.61
C ASN A 209 -2.80 11.71 9.08
N ILE A 210 -3.07 10.58 8.43
CA ILE A 210 -3.18 10.50 6.96
C ILE A 210 -4.33 11.37 6.44
N LEU A 211 -5.46 11.41 7.15
CA LEU A 211 -6.57 12.32 6.80
C LEU A 211 -6.20 13.80 6.97
N LEU A 212 -5.23 14.14 7.83
CA LEU A 212 -4.69 15.49 7.95
C LEU A 212 -3.71 15.83 6.82
N TYR A 213 -2.92 14.84 6.37
CA TYR A 213 -2.04 15.00 5.20
C TYR A 213 -2.87 15.27 3.93
N LEU A 214 -4.02 14.60 3.79
CA LEU A 214 -4.85 14.61 2.58
C LEU A 214 -6.27 15.14 2.88
N PRO A 215 -6.45 16.44 3.16
CA PRO A 215 -7.74 17.01 3.56
C PRO A 215 -8.82 16.98 2.47
N SER A 216 -8.43 16.76 1.21
CA SER A 216 -9.34 16.65 0.06
C SER A 216 -9.98 15.26 -0.10
N LEU A 217 -9.58 14.25 0.69
CA LEU A 217 -10.12 12.90 0.60
C LEU A 217 -11.63 12.88 0.86
N ARG A 218 -12.32 12.12 0.01
CA ARG A 218 -13.76 11.86 0.07
C ARG A 218 -14.06 10.47 0.63
N SER A 219 -13.22 9.49 0.33
CA SER A 219 -13.41 8.11 0.76
C SER A 219 -12.12 7.55 1.33
N ILE A 220 -12.24 6.88 2.47
CA ILE A 220 -11.15 6.10 3.04
C ILE A 220 -11.64 4.69 3.40
N PHE A 221 -10.87 3.71 2.95
CA PHE A 221 -11.13 2.29 3.21
C PHE A 221 -9.98 1.73 4.03
N ALA A 222 -10.20 1.54 5.33
CA ALA A 222 -9.19 1.15 6.31
C ALA A 222 -9.56 -0.16 7.01
N VAL A 223 -10.01 -1.13 6.21
CA VAL A 223 -10.48 -2.45 6.65
C VAL A 223 -9.32 -3.28 7.23
N SER A 224 -9.56 -4.08 8.26
CA SER A 224 -8.57 -5.02 8.83
C SER A 224 -7.28 -4.39 9.37
N ASN A 225 -7.35 -3.23 10.03
CA ASN A 225 -6.20 -2.59 10.68
C ASN A 225 -6.25 -2.67 12.23
N LYS A 226 -7.16 -3.48 12.78
CA LYS A 226 -7.32 -3.76 14.22
C LYS A 226 -7.72 -2.54 15.08
N PHE A 227 -8.50 -1.62 14.52
CA PHE A 227 -8.99 -0.45 15.27
C PHE A 227 -10.08 -0.82 16.29
N ALA A 228 -9.86 -0.44 17.56
CA ALA A 228 -10.91 -0.50 18.58
C ALA A 228 -11.73 0.80 18.64
N ASN A 229 -11.10 1.91 18.29
CA ASN A 229 -11.72 3.24 18.18
C ASN A 229 -11.17 3.94 16.94
N PHE A 230 -11.94 4.89 16.42
CA PHE A 230 -11.53 5.69 15.28
C PHE A 230 -12.09 7.11 15.40
N ARG A 231 -11.23 8.11 15.18
CA ARG A 231 -11.61 9.51 15.24
C ARG A 231 -11.35 10.17 13.90
N VAL A 232 -12.38 10.72 13.27
CA VAL A 232 -12.22 11.55 12.08
C VAL A 232 -11.75 12.94 12.52
N PRO A 233 -10.56 13.40 12.10
CA PRO A 233 -10.06 14.73 12.47
C PRO A 233 -11.00 15.84 11.99
N ASN A 234 -11.06 16.95 12.73
CA ASN A 234 -11.95 18.06 12.39
C ASN A 234 -11.68 18.64 10.98
N LEU A 235 -10.41 18.64 10.57
CA LEU A 235 -9.97 19.15 9.27
C LEU A 235 -10.31 18.23 8.09
N ALA A 236 -10.70 16.97 8.34
CA ALA A 236 -11.11 16.01 7.30
C ALA A 236 -12.57 16.23 6.85
N GLY A 237 -12.94 17.48 6.59
CA GLY A 237 -14.32 17.91 6.39
C GLY A 237 -14.97 17.50 5.06
N ASN A 238 -14.23 16.84 4.16
CA ASN A 238 -14.74 16.37 2.86
C ASN A 238 -15.09 14.88 2.85
N LEU A 239 -14.86 14.17 3.96
CA LEU A 239 -15.06 12.73 4.03
C LEU A 239 -16.56 12.39 3.98
N THR A 240 -16.94 11.63 2.96
CA THR A 240 -18.32 11.17 2.71
C THR A 240 -18.45 9.66 2.86
N THR A 241 -17.36 8.91 2.65
CA THR A 241 -17.34 7.45 2.74
C THR A 241 -16.25 6.99 3.69
N LEU A 242 -16.61 6.17 4.67
CA LEU A 242 -15.71 5.59 5.65
C LEU A 242 -15.97 4.10 5.77
N ASP A 243 -14.99 3.28 5.41
CA ASP A 243 -15.04 1.83 5.59
C ASP A 243 -14.02 1.38 6.63
N LEU A 244 -14.54 0.89 7.75
CA LEU A 244 -13.80 0.38 8.89
C LEU A 244 -14.05 -1.11 9.12
N GLY A 245 -14.49 -1.85 8.10
CA GLY A 245 -14.80 -3.28 8.26
C GLY A 245 -13.67 -4.12 8.84
N SER A 246 -14.02 -5.26 9.46
CA SER A 246 -13.09 -6.21 10.07
C SER A 246 -12.11 -5.56 11.06
N ASN A 247 -12.56 -4.51 11.76
CA ASN A 247 -11.86 -3.88 12.87
C ASN A 247 -12.67 -4.11 14.17
N PRO A 248 -12.04 -4.37 15.32
CA PRO A 248 -12.72 -4.64 16.59
C PRO A 248 -13.37 -3.40 17.23
N ILE A 249 -14.18 -2.64 16.48
CA ILE A 249 -14.83 -1.40 16.90
C ILE A 249 -15.91 -1.66 17.96
N ARG A 250 -16.66 -2.76 17.84
CA ARG A 250 -17.70 -3.24 18.80
C ARG A 250 -18.90 -2.33 19.07
N CYS A 251 -18.77 -1.01 18.92
CA CYS A 251 -19.84 -0.04 19.20
C CYS A 251 -19.69 1.22 18.34
N PHE A 252 -20.82 1.82 17.93
CA PHE A 252 -20.84 3.06 17.14
C PHE A 252 -20.24 4.27 17.89
N SER A 253 -20.33 4.31 19.23
CA SER A 253 -19.72 5.39 20.03
C SER A 253 -18.19 5.44 19.94
N ASN A 254 -17.56 4.35 19.51
CA ASN A 254 -16.11 4.30 19.26
C ASN A 254 -15.71 4.99 17.95
N ILE A 255 -16.67 5.46 17.16
CA ILE A 255 -16.46 6.30 15.97
C ILE A 255 -16.86 7.73 16.33
N SER A 256 -15.88 8.64 16.32
CA SER A 256 -16.07 10.03 16.76
C SER A 256 -15.41 11.04 15.83
N GLY A 257 -15.61 12.33 16.11
CA GLY A 257 -14.98 13.42 15.37
C GLY A 257 -15.91 14.08 14.35
N ASN A 258 -15.34 14.60 13.26
CA ASN A 258 -16.13 15.32 12.24
C ASN A 258 -16.82 14.34 11.27
N LEU A 259 -18.04 13.98 11.59
CA LEU A 259 -18.87 13.02 10.83
C LEU A 259 -19.99 13.73 10.06
N ASN A 260 -19.97 15.07 10.01
CA ASN A 260 -21.09 15.87 9.51
C ASN A 260 -21.39 15.65 8.03
N ARG A 261 -20.39 15.31 7.21
CA ARG A 261 -20.58 15.01 5.78
C ARG A 261 -20.59 13.52 5.46
N LEU A 262 -20.52 12.66 6.47
CA LEU A 262 -20.44 11.24 6.25
C LEU A 262 -21.78 10.70 5.76
N GLU A 263 -21.79 10.22 4.52
CA GLU A 263 -22.97 9.66 3.84
C GLU A 263 -22.98 8.14 3.88
N LYS A 264 -21.79 7.51 3.86
CA LYS A 264 -21.62 6.06 3.80
C LYS A 264 -20.68 5.60 4.90
N LEU A 265 -21.16 4.70 5.76
CA LEU A 265 -20.38 4.06 6.80
C LEU A 265 -20.44 2.55 6.65
N SER A 266 -19.28 1.90 6.63
CA SER A 266 -19.16 0.46 6.70
C SER A 266 -18.42 0.06 7.97
N VAL A 267 -19.08 -0.76 8.78
CA VAL A 267 -18.58 -1.38 10.01
C VAL A 267 -18.93 -2.87 9.99
N ALA A 268 -18.75 -3.48 8.82
CA ALA A 268 -18.94 -4.91 8.60
C ALA A 268 -17.95 -5.72 9.44
N ASP A 269 -18.36 -6.86 10.00
CA ASP A 269 -17.46 -7.75 10.75
C ASP A 269 -16.68 -7.02 11.88
N CYS A 270 -17.37 -6.10 12.58
CA CYS A 270 -16.75 -5.28 13.63
C CYS A 270 -17.02 -5.79 15.05
N GLY A 271 -17.71 -6.93 15.19
CA GLY A 271 -18.13 -7.49 16.47
C GLY A 271 -19.19 -6.65 17.19
N ILE A 272 -20.01 -5.91 16.46
CA ILE A 272 -21.11 -5.10 17.00
C ILE A 272 -22.23 -6.03 17.44
N GLN A 273 -22.65 -5.92 18.71
CA GLN A 273 -23.73 -6.73 19.27
C GLN A 273 -25.05 -5.96 19.34
N THR A 274 -25.00 -4.65 19.58
CA THR A 274 -26.18 -3.79 19.69
C THR A 274 -25.99 -2.52 18.87
N ILE A 275 -27.07 -2.03 18.28
CA ILE A 275 -27.07 -0.79 17.52
C ILE A 275 -27.50 0.34 18.44
N SER A 276 -26.52 1.04 19.01
CA SER A 276 -26.73 2.24 19.83
C SER A 276 -26.01 3.41 19.19
N ILE A 277 -26.76 4.27 18.51
CA ILE A 277 -26.25 5.47 17.83
C ILE A 277 -26.68 6.69 18.65
N GLY A 278 -25.72 7.55 19.00
CA GLY A 278 -26.04 8.79 19.72
C GLY A 278 -26.85 9.76 18.85
N GLU A 279 -27.74 10.53 19.47
CA GLU A 279 -28.51 11.56 18.75
C GLU A 279 -27.57 12.50 17.99
N GLY A 280 -27.82 12.67 16.69
CA GLY A 280 -27.02 13.55 15.83
C GLY A 280 -25.59 13.08 15.54
N GLN A 281 -25.18 11.86 15.93
CA GLN A 281 -23.82 11.37 15.71
C GLN A 281 -23.46 11.24 14.22
N PHE A 282 -24.41 10.82 13.38
CA PHE A 282 -24.24 10.65 11.95
C PHE A 282 -25.38 11.36 11.17
N PRO A 283 -25.35 12.70 11.08
CA PRO A 283 -26.51 13.48 10.65
C PRO A 283 -26.88 13.33 9.17
N ASN A 284 -25.92 12.98 8.30
CA ASN A 284 -26.13 12.85 6.85
C ASN A 284 -25.96 11.41 6.34
N LEU A 285 -25.94 10.42 7.25
CA LEU A 285 -25.71 9.03 6.89
C LEU A 285 -26.91 8.46 6.13
N SER A 286 -26.69 8.05 4.88
CA SER A 286 -27.69 7.45 4.00
C SER A 286 -27.46 5.96 3.77
N THR A 287 -26.20 5.50 3.89
CA THR A 287 -25.83 4.10 3.69
C THR A 287 -25.05 3.59 4.90
N LEU A 288 -25.57 2.54 5.53
CA LEU A 288 -24.91 1.85 6.63
C LEU A 288 -24.72 0.37 6.30
N ASN A 289 -23.49 -0.10 6.30
CA ASN A 289 -23.15 -1.50 6.14
C ASN A 289 -22.68 -2.10 7.47
N ILE A 290 -23.50 -2.99 8.03
CA ILE A 290 -23.29 -3.69 9.31
C ILE A 290 -23.27 -5.22 9.14
N LYS A 291 -23.03 -5.72 7.91
CA LYS A 291 -23.00 -7.16 7.64
C LYS A 291 -22.00 -7.89 8.55
N ASP A 292 -22.22 -9.18 8.75
CA ASP A 292 -21.29 -10.06 9.47
C ASP A 292 -21.03 -9.62 10.93
N ASN A 293 -21.95 -8.87 11.54
CA ASN A 293 -21.92 -8.56 12.97
C ASN A 293 -22.91 -9.46 13.75
N PRO A 294 -22.57 -9.88 14.98
CA PRO A 294 -23.42 -10.70 15.84
C PRO A 294 -24.51 -9.85 16.52
N ILE A 295 -25.38 -9.20 15.74
CA ILE A 295 -26.43 -8.32 16.24
C ILE A 295 -27.63 -9.16 16.70
N SER A 296 -28.05 -8.96 17.96
CA SER A 296 -29.20 -9.62 18.57
C SER A 296 -30.38 -8.68 18.77
#